data_AF-A0A0F9MIJ0-F1
#
_entry.id   AF-A0A0F9MIJ0-F1
#
_cell.length_a   1.000
_cell.length_b   1.000
_cell.length_c   1.000
_cell.angle_alpha   90.00
_cell.angle_beta   90.00
_cell.angle_gamma   90.00
#
_symmetry.space_group_name_H-M   'P 1'
#
loop_
_entity.id
_entity.type
_entity.pdbx_description
1 polymer ?
#
loop_
_entity_poly.entity_id
_entity_poly.type
_entity_poly.pdbx_seq_one_letter_code
_entity_poly.pdbx_strand_id
1 'polypeptide(L)'
;MLVIVFALLLSIVVGIILIRSDNSIAEGFGVLICALTTLMVLVALVTLPIERFECRTKIVEFISVKETVARARVGDAYIESAALQHKIVEANKWLARVQFYNDTIFDIYFTDEVDALTPIE
;
A
#
# COMPACT_ATOMS: atom_id res chain seq x y z
N MET A 1 -10.32 -0.72 3.13
CA MET A 1 -9.86 0.08 4.30
C MET A 1 -10.98 0.86 5.02
N LEU A 2 -12.09 1.25 4.35
CA LEU A 2 -13.25 1.92 4.99
C LEU A 2 -13.73 1.21 6.26
N VAL A 3 -13.77 -0.13 6.24
CA VAL A 3 -14.14 -0.96 7.40
C VAL A 3 -13.15 -0.82 8.57
N ILE A 4 -11.84 -0.74 8.28
CA ILE A 4 -10.79 -0.59 9.30
C ILE A 4 -10.84 0.82 9.91
N VAL A 5 -10.97 1.85 9.08
CA VAL A 5 -11.14 3.23 9.56
C VAL A 5 -12.41 3.35 10.40
N PHE A 6 -13.51 2.75 9.94
CA PHE A 6 -14.76 2.73 10.69
C PHE A 6 -14.61 1.99 12.02
N ALA A 7 -13.93 0.84 12.05
CA ALA A 7 -13.65 0.11 13.28
C ALA A 7 -12.79 0.91 14.27
N LEU A 8 -11.76 1.62 13.79
CA LEU A 8 -10.93 2.51 14.61
C LEU A 8 -11.73 3.71 15.14
N LEU A 9 -12.60 4.30 14.33
CA LEU A 9 -13.49 5.38 14.80
C LEU A 9 -14.46 4.87 15.87
N LEU A 10 -15.02 3.67 15.68
CA LEU A 10 -15.93 3.05 16.62
C LEU A 10 -15.23 2.70 17.93
N SER A 11 -13.98 2.24 17.90
CA SER A 11 -13.21 1.98 19.12
C SER A 11 -12.86 3.24 19.90
N ILE A 12 -12.65 4.39 19.23
CA ILE A 12 -12.52 5.70 19.91
C ILE A 12 -13.83 6.05 20.63
N VAL A 13 -14.98 5.89 19.96
CA VAL A 13 -16.29 6.17 20.57
C VAL A 13 -16.53 5.29 21.79
N VAL A 14 -16.22 3.98 21.69
CA VAL A 14 -16.32 3.05 22.83
C VAL A 14 -15.39 3.47 23.96
N GLY A 15 -14.14 3.85 23.66
CA GLY A 15 -13.18 4.34 24.66
C GLY A 15 -13.71 5.58 25.39
N ILE A 16 -14.29 6.55 24.68
CA ILE A 16 -14.88 7.76 25.26
C ILE A 16 -16.07 7.43 26.17
N ILE A 17 -16.93 6.49 25.75
CA ILE A 17 -18.08 6.06 26.57
C ILE A 17 -17.59 5.43 27.88
N LEU A 18 -16.56 4.59 27.82
CA LEU A 18 -15.97 3.94 29.00
C LEU A 18 -15.31 4.93 29.96
N ILE A 19 -14.65 5.97 29.44
CA ILE A 19 -14.07 7.06 30.26
C ILE A 19 -15.15 7.81 31.05
N ARG A 20 -16.36 7.91 30.53
CA ARG A 20 -17.48 8.59 31.20
C ARG A 20 -18.21 7.72 32.24
N SER A 21 -17.77 6.48 32.45
CA SER A 21 -18.38 5.59 33.45
C SER A 21 -17.90 5.95 34.86
N ASP A 22 -18.79 5.90 35.85
CA ASP A 22 -18.45 6.07 37.29
C ASP A 22 -17.56 4.95 37.86
N ASN A 23 -17.28 3.91 37.07
CA ASN A 23 -16.42 2.80 37.47
C ASN A 23 -14.95 3.11 37.10
N SER A 24 -14.10 3.29 38.10
CA SER A 24 -12.66 3.58 37.93
C SER A 24 -11.92 2.53 37.08
N ILE A 25 -12.36 1.26 37.09
CA ILE A 25 -11.78 0.22 36.24
C ILE A 25 -12.14 0.46 34.77
N ALA A 26 -13.40 0.79 34.48
CA ALA A 26 -13.87 1.07 33.14
C ALA A 26 -13.21 2.32 32.55
N GLU A 27 -12.99 3.35 33.38
CA GLU A 27 -12.25 4.55 32.99
C GLU A 27 -10.83 4.22 32.52
N GLY A 28 -10.10 3.41 33.31
CA GLY A 28 -8.74 2.98 32.96
C GLY A 28 -8.67 2.22 31.62
N PHE A 29 -9.61 1.32 31.37
CA PHE A 29 -9.71 0.63 30.07
C PHE A 29 -10.04 1.59 28.93
N GLY A 30 -10.94 2.55 29.16
CA GLY A 30 -11.30 3.57 28.17
C GLY A 30 -10.11 4.42 27.75
N VAL A 31 -9.29 4.88 28.71
CA VAL A 31 -8.05 5.62 28.44
C VAL A 31 -7.07 4.77 27.61
N LEU A 32 -6.89 3.50 27.97
CA LEU A 32 -5.99 2.60 27.26
C LEU A 32 -6.44 2.35 25.81
N ILE A 33 -7.73 2.10 25.59
CA ILE A 33 -8.31 1.91 24.25
C ILE A 33 -8.12 3.18 23.41
N CYS A 34 -8.41 4.36 23.96
CA CYS A 34 -8.21 5.63 23.27
C CYS A 34 -6.74 5.86 22.90
N ALA A 35 -5.81 5.59 23.83
CA ALA A 35 -4.38 5.77 23.59
C ALA A 35 -3.86 4.84 22.47
N LEU A 36 -4.20 3.55 22.54
CA LEU A 36 -3.81 2.57 21.51
C LEU A 36 -4.43 2.89 20.15
N THR A 37 -5.72 3.24 20.13
CA THR A 37 -6.40 3.56 18.87
C THR A 37 -5.81 4.82 18.23
N THR A 38 -5.53 5.85 19.03
CA THR A 38 -4.90 7.09 18.54
C THR A 38 -3.54 6.79 17.93
N LEU A 39 -2.72 5.96 18.59
CA LEU A 39 -1.42 5.53 18.05
C LEU A 39 -1.58 4.79 16.72
N MET A 40 -2.52 3.85 16.63
CA MET A 40 -2.78 3.11 15.38
C MET A 40 -3.22 4.04 14.24
N VAL A 41 -4.07 5.03 14.52
CA VAL A 41 -4.51 6.02 13.54
C VAL A 41 -3.33 6.86 13.06
N LEU A 42 -2.45 7.30 13.97
CA LEU A 42 -1.25 8.05 13.60
C LEU A 42 -0.33 7.24 12.69
N VAL A 43 -0.09 5.96 13.01
CA VAL A 43 0.71 5.07 12.16
C VAL A 43 0.06 4.94 10.79
N ALA A 44 -1.24 4.65 10.72
CA ALA A 44 -1.95 4.53 9.45
C ALA A 44 -1.88 5.81 8.59
N LEU A 45 -1.97 6.98 9.22
CA LEU A 45 -1.92 8.29 8.56
C LEU A 45 -0.53 8.59 7.97
N VAL A 46 0.53 8.05 8.56
CA VAL A 46 1.91 8.17 8.04
C VAL A 46 2.21 7.10 7.00
N THR A 47 1.81 5.85 7.22
CA THR A 47 2.14 4.74 6.31
C THR A 47 1.42 4.87 4.97
N LEU A 48 0.16 5.30 4.94
CA LEU A 48 -0.62 5.41 3.71
C LEU A 48 -0.01 6.35 2.65
N PRO A 49 0.39 7.60 2.96
CA PRO A 49 1.02 8.46 1.97
C PRO A 49 2.40 7.94 1.52
N ILE A 50 3.15 7.28 2.41
CA ILE A 50 4.45 6.67 2.08
C ILE A 50 4.26 5.57 1.04
N GLU A 51 3.34 4.63 1.29
CA GLU A 51 3.03 3.53 0.37
C GLU A 51 2.55 4.05 -0.99
N ARG A 52 1.69 5.08 -1.01
CA ARG A 52 1.25 5.70 -2.26
C ARG A 52 2.39 6.36 -3.03
N PHE A 53 3.30 7.02 -2.34
CA PHE A 53 4.47 7.63 -2.97
C PHE A 53 5.42 6.57 -3.55
N GLU A 54 5.65 5.49 -2.80
CA GLU A 54 6.46 4.36 -3.27
C GLU A 54 5.81 3.66 -4.47
N CYS A 55 4.50 3.44 -4.43
CA CYS A 55 3.74 2.87 -5.55
C CYS A 55 3.90 3.71 -6.82
N ARG A 56 3.70 5.05 -6.73
CA ARG A 56 3.93 5.96 -7.86
C ARG A 56 5.37 5.91 -8.38
N THR A 57 6.34 5.85 -7.48
CA THR A 57 7.76 5.73 -7.87
C THR A 57 8.01 4.42 -8.64
N LYS A 58 7.42 3.32 -8.17
CA LYS A 58 7.54 2.00 -8.82
C LYS A 58 6.82 1.94 -10.17
N ILE A 59 5.73 2.66 -10.36
CA ILE A 59 5.07 2.80 -11.68
C ILE A 59 6.02 3.47 -12.67
N VAL A 60 6.66 4.57 -12.29
CA VAL A 60 7.64 5.26 -13.15
C VAL A 60 8.81 4.34 -13.47
N GLU A 61 9.32 3.60 -12.47
CA GLU A 61 10.37 2.61 -12.66
C GLU A 61 9.94 1.53 -13.67
N PHE A 62 8.73 0.98 -13.51
CA PHE A 62 8.18 -0.03 -14.42
C PHE A 62 8.09 0.46 -15.86
N ILE A 63 7.57 1.68 -16.08
CA ILE A 63 7.49 2.31 -17.40
C ILE A 63 8.89 2.46 -18.02
N SER A 64 9.86 2.90 -17.22
CA SER A 64 11.25 3.07 -17.69
C SER A 64 11.90 1.74 -18.12
N VAL A 65 11.64 0.65 -17.37
CA VAL A 65 12.10 -0.70 -17.74
C VAL A 65 11.43 -1.15 -19.03
N LYS A 66 10.11 -0.95 -19.17
CA LYS A 66 9.37 -1.29 -20.39
C LYS A 66 9.93 -0.57 -21.62
N GLU A 67 10.23 0.72 -21.51
CA GLU A 67 10.85 1.49 -22.60
C GLU A 67 12.26 1.00 -22.94
N THR A 68 13.06 0.69 -21.92
CA THR A 68 14.44 0.19 -22.10
C THR A 68 14.43 -1.14 -22.83
N VAL A 69 13.52 -2.04 -22.46
CA VAL A 69 13.33 -3.34 -23.12
C VAL A 69 12.90 -3.16 -24.58
N ALA A 70 11.97 -2.23 -24.85
CA ALA A 70 11.54 -1.93 -26.21
C ALA A 70 12.70 -1.42 -27.08
N ARG A 71 13.58 -0.57 -26.55
CA ARG A 71 14.77 -0.07 -27.29
C ARG A 71 15.82 -1.15 -27.49
N ALA A 72 16.07 -1.97 -26.47
CA ALA A 72 17.02 -3.09 -26.54
C ALA A 72 16.60 -4.19 -27.52
N ARG A 73 15.33 -4.27 -27.90
CA ARG A 73 14.86 -5.17 -28.98
C ARG A 73 15.13 -4.64 -30.38
N VAL A 74 15.22 -3.32 -30.53
CA VAL A 74 15.44 -2.67 -31.83
C VAL A 74 16.93 -2.53 -32.14
N GLY A 75 17.76 -2.30 -31.12
CA GLY A 75 19.22 -2.36 -31.24
C GLY A 75 19.72 -3.73 -30.81
N ASP A 76 20.44 -4.43 -31.68
CA ASP A 76 20.88 -5.85 -31.59
C ASP A 76 21.83 -6.18 -30.41
N ALA A 77 21.47 -5.80 -29.17
CA ALA A 77 22.28 -5.88 -27.97
C ALA A 77 22.05 -7.21 -27.23
N TYR A 78 22.57 -8.29 -27.80
CA TYR A 78 22.43 -9.66 -27.26
C TYR A 78 23.08 -9.88 -25.88
N ILE A 79 24.00 -8.99 -25.47
CA ILE A 79 24.93 -9.19 -24.35
C ILE A 79 24.31 -8.86 -22.97
N GLU A 80 23.23 -8.09 -22.91
CA GLU A 80 22.56 -7.76 -21.62
C GLU A 80 21.30 -8.60 -21.34
N SER A 81 21.01 -9.61 -22.18
CA SER A 81 19.73 -10.33 -22.20
C SER A 81 19.33 -10.95 -20.86
N ALA A 82 20.27 -11.57 -20.13
CA ALA A 82 19.97 -12.23 -18.86
C ALA A 82 19.64 -11.23 -17.74
N ALA A 83 20.39 -10.13 -17.64
CA ALA A 83 20.13 -9.07 -16.65
C ALA A 83 18.82 -8.34 -16.94
N LEU A 84 18.54 -8.10 -18.22
CA LEU A 84 17.29 -7.50 -18.69
C LEU A 84 16.10 -8.41 -18.40
N GLN A 85 16.21 -9.72 -18.67
CA GLN A 85 15.18 -10.71 -18.36
C GLN A 85 14.89 -10.77 -16.86
N HIS A 86 15.91 -10.74 -16.00
CA HIS A 86 15.71 -10.70 -14.56
C HIS A 86 14.89 -9.47 -14.14
N LYS A 87 15.22 -8.28 -14.66
CA LYS A 87 14.47 -7.05 -14.38
C LYS A 87 13.03 -7.11 -14.89
N ILE A 88 12.78 -7.70 -16.06
CA ILE A 88 11.43 -7.92 -16.60
C ILE A 88 10.61 -8.79 -15.63
N VAL A 89 11.19 -9.89 -15.16
CA VAL A 89 10.52 -10.80 -14.22
C VAL A 89 10.20 -10.10 -12.91
N GLU A 90 11.14 -9.33 -12.35
CA GLU A 90 10.91 -8.55 -11.12
C GLU A 90 9.80 -7.51 -11.28
N ALA A 91 9.84 -6.75 -12.38
CA ALA A 91 8.85 -5.73 -12.69
C ALA A 91 7.44 -6.34 -12.86
N ASN A 92 7.32 -7.44 -13.59
CA ASN A 92 6.04 -8.14 -13.78
C ASN A 92 5.53 -8.78 -12.48
N LYS A 93 6.42 -9.31 -11.64
CA LYS A 93 6.06 -9.87 -10.33
C LYS A 93 5.54 -8.77 -9.39
N TRP A 94 6.15 -7.59 -9.42
CA TRP A 94 5.65 -6.43 -8.70
C TRP A 94 4.27 -6.02 -9.22
N LEU A 95 4.11 -5.86 -10.54
CA LEU A 95 2.85 -5.46 -11.17
C LEU A 95 1.70 -6.40 -10.77
N ALA A 96 1.90 -7.72 -10.94
CA ALA A 96 0.90 -8.73 -10.60
C ALA A 96 0.52 -8.71 -9.11
N ARG A 97 1.50 -8.48 -8.23
CA ARG A 97 1.24 -8.35 -6.78
C ARG A 97 0.38 -7.13 -6.50
N VAL A 98 0.72 -5.98 -7.08
CA VAL A 98 -0.01 -4.74 -6.82
C VAL A 98 -1.43 -4.82 -7.35
N GLN A 99 -1.63 -5.30 -8.58
CA GLN A 99 -2.96 -5.49 -9.17
C GLN A 99 -3.81 -6.44 -8.32
N PHE A 100 -3.23 -7.55 -7.84
CA PHE A 100 -3.95 -8.45 -6.92
C PHE A 100 -4.43 -7.74 -5.65
N TYR A 101 -3.60 -6.93 -5.00
CA TYR A 101 -4.01 -6.23 -3.80
C TYR A 101 -4.92 -5.03 -4.08
N ASN A 102 -4.83 -4.43 -5.28
CA ASN A 102 -5.72 -3.35 -5.70
C ASN A 102 -7.18 -3.83 -5.80
N ASP A 103 -7.39 -5.10 -6.16
CA ASP A 103 -8.71 -5.74 -6.17
C ASP A 103 -9.24 -6.15 -4.78
N THR A 104 -8.48 -5.93 -3.70
CA THR A 104 -8.85 -6.33 -2.33
C THR A 104 -9.23 -5.15 -1.46
N ILE A 105 -9.50 -5.42 -0.16
CA ILE A 105 -9.72 -4.37 0.84
C ILE A 105 -8.52 -3.43 1.09
N PHE A 106 -7.38 -3.69 0.44
CA PHE A 106 -6.15 -2.90 0.50
C PHE A 106 -5.94 -1.99 -0.73
N ASP A 107 -6.93 -1.88 -1.61
CA ASP A 107 -7.02 -0.96 -2.76
C ASP A 107 -6.36 0.41 -2.54
N ILE A 108 -6.71 1.08 -1.44
CA ILE A 108 -6.29 2.45 -1.16
C ILE A 108 -4.78 2.66 -1.02
N TYR A 109 -4.00 1.61 -0.75
CA TYR A 109 -2.54 1.70 -0.64
C TYR A 109 -1.87 1.83 -2.02
N PHE A 110 -2.55 1.37 -3.06
CA PHE A 110 -2.08 1.41 -4.43
C PHE A 110 -2.86 2.46 -5.21
N THR A 111 -2.33 2.86 -6.36
CA THR A 111 -2.98 3.83 -7.24
C THR A 111 -3.62 3.11 -8.41
N ASP A 112 -4.84 3.52 -8.80
CA ASP A 112 -5.59 2.97 -9.94
C ASP A 112 -4.80 3.01 -11.26
N GLU A 113 -3.79 3.88 -11.37
CA GLU A 113 -2.83 3.94 -12.48
C GLU A 113 -2.17 2.58 -12.77
N VAL A 114 -2.07 1.68 -11.77
CA VAL A 114 -1.46 0.35 -11.91
C VAL A 114 -2.33 -0.61 -12.72
N ASP A 115 -3.65 -0.47 -12.69
CA ASP A 115 -4.56 -1.37 -13.43
C ASP A 115 -4.49 -1.13 -14.94
N ALA A 116 -4.07 0.07 -15.35
CA ALA A 116 -3.83 0.41 -16.75
C ALA A 116 -2.51 -0.16 -17.30
N LEU A 117 -1.61 -0.65 -16.44
CA LEU A 117 -0.32 -1.18 -16.86
C LEU A 117 -0.45 -2.63 -17.35
N THR A 118 0.16 -2.91 -18.50
CA THR A 118 0.28 -4.28 -19.02
C THR A 118 1.66 -4.86 -18.69
N PRO A 119 1.74 -6.18 -18.47
CA PRO A 119 3.02 -6.88 -18.32
C PRO A 119 3.99 -6.59 -19.47
N ILE A 120 5.28 -6.60 -19.14
CA ILE A 120 6.36 -6.49 -20.12
C ILE A 120 6.56 -7.89 -20.73
N GLU A 121 6.25 -8.02 -22.02
CA GLU A 121 6.59 -9.18 -22.84
C GLU A 121 8.08 -9.21 -23.16
#